data_AF-A0A2H5ZG41-F1
#
_entry.id   AF-A0A2H5ZG41-F1
#
_cell.length_a   1.000
_cell.length_b   1.000
_cell.length_c   1.000
_cell.angle_alpha   90.00
_cell.angle_beta   90.00
_cell.angle_gamma   90.00
#
_symmetry.space_group_name_H-M   'P 1'
#
loop_
_entity.id
_entity.type
_entity.pdbx_description
1 polymer ?
#
loop_
_entity_poly.entity_id
_entity_poly.type
_entity_poly.pdbx_seq_one_letter_code
_entity_poly.pdbx_strand_id
1 'polypeptide(L)'
;MSDPCAEERFPRKPPRPWIELAPWPLASRGLGLLLLAAVFAALAWFGLRTFSWWFVPAAAVSGVAAVLALWAALIHLTGGEEFDDHPFV
;
A
#
# COMPACT_ATOMS: atom_id res chain seq x y z
N MET A 1 -28.15 -31.51 -22.01
CA MET A 1 -27.46 -30.32 -22.57
C MET A 1 -26.25 -30.11 -21.69
N SER A 2 -25.08 -30.56 -22.13
CA SER A 2 -23.82 -30.42 -21.41
C SER A 2 -23.44 -28.94 -21.41
N ASP A 3 -23.06 -28.41 -20.25
CA ASP A 3 -22.60 -27.04 -20.10
C ASP A 3 -21.29 -26.87 -20.90
N PRO A 4 -21.27 -26.08 -21.98
CA PRO A 4 -20.08 -25.88 -22.80
C PRO A 4 -18.92 -25.23 -22.03
N CYS A 5 -19.19 -24.64 -20.85
CA CYS A 5 -18.17 -24.05 -19.99
C CYS A 5 -17.48 -25.05 -19.05
N ALA A 6 -17.92 -26.32 -19.00
CA ALA A 6 -17.34 -27.32 -18.09
C ALA A 6 -15.90 -27.75 -18.47
N GLU A 7 -15.46 -27.48 -19.71
CA GLU A 7 -14.14 -27.85 -20.23
C GLU A 7 -13.18 -26.65 -20.44
N GLU A 8 -13.62 -25.41 -20.21
CA GLU A 8 -12.75 -24.24 -20.32
C GLU A 8 -11.73 -24.22 -19.17
N ARG A 9 -10.55 -24.81 -19.41
CA ARG A 9 -9.37 -24.57 -18.56
C ARG A 9 -8.87 -23.17 -18.80
N PHE A 10 -9.33 -22.21 -17.99
CA PHE A 10 -8.72 -20.89 -17.94
C PHE A 10 -7.21 -21.02 -17.68
N PRO A 11 -6.35 -20.32 -18.44
CA PRO A 11 -4.92 -20.30 -18.18
C PRO A 11 -4.68 -19.83 -16.75
N ARG A 12 -4.14 -20.69 -15.89
CA ARG A 12 -3.73 -20.27 -14.55
C ARG A 12 -2.45 -19.46 -14.68
N LYS A 13 -2.46 -18.24 -14.16
CA LYS A 13 -1.24 -17.46 -13.99
C LYS A 13 -0.24 -18.27 -13.14
N PRO A 14 1.04 -18.34 -13.53
CA PRO A 14 2.05 -19.02 -12.72
C PRO A 14 2.13 -18.38 -11.32
N PRO A 15 2.40 -19.15 -10.26
CA PRO A 15 2.55 -18.61 -8.92
C PRO A 15 3.67 -17.57 -8.92
N ARG A 16 3.32 -16.32 -8.58
CA ARG A 16 4.31 -15.25 -8.40
C ARG A 16 5.03 -15.41 -7.06
N PRO A 17 6.29 -14.95 -6.95
CA PRO A 17 6.98 -14.90 -5.67
C PRO A 17 6.18 -14.09 -4.64
N TRP A 18 6.26 -14.52 -3.38
CA TRP A 18 5.57 -13.89 -2.24
C TRP A 18 6.02 -12.46 -1.94
N ILE A 19 7.16 -12.04 -2.50
CA ILE A 19 7.66 -10.65 -2.50
C ILE A 19 8.10 -10.32 -3.92
N GLU A 20 7.38 -9.41 -4.56
CA GLU A 20 7.76 -8.79 -5.82
C GLU A 20 7.73 -7.27 -5.61
N LEU A 21 8.80 -6.58 -5.98
CA LEU A 21 8.84 -5.13 -5.92
C LEU A 21 8.09 -4.56 -7.12
N ALA A 22 7.30 -3.51 -6.89
CA ALA A 22 6.56 -2.85 -7.95
C ALA A 22 7.50 -2.23 -9.01
N PRO A 23 7.04 -2.11 -10.27
CA PRO A 23 7.79 -1.38 -11.28
C PRO A 23 7.97 0.09 -10.90
N TRP A 24 9.00 0.72 -11.44
CA TRP A 24 9.49 2.04 -11.03
C TRP A 24 8.44 3.17 -10.86
N PRO A 25 7.43 3.36 -11.75
CA PRO A 25 6.43 4.42 -11.52
C PRO A 25 5.56 4.18 -10.29
N LEU A 26 5.37 2.94 -9.86
CA LEU A 26 4.68 2.61 -8.62
C LEU A 26 5.63 2.66 -7.42
N ALA A 27 6.84 2.08 -7.56
CA ALA A 27 7.84 2.08 -6.50
C ALA A 27 8.24 3.51 -6.07
N SER A 28 8.39 4.45 -7.01
CA SER A 28 8.71 5.86 -6.70
C SER A 28 7.61 6.56 -5.89
N ARG A 29 6.34 6.27 -6.19
CA ARG A 29 5.19 6.74 -5.38
C ARG A 29 5.24 6.13 -3.98
N GLY A 30 5.54 4.83 -3.89
CA GLY A 30 5.72 4.13 -2.62
C GLY A 30 6.81 4.74 -1.75
N LEU A 31 7.97 5.08 -2.33
CA LEU A 31 9.06 5.78 -1.62
C LEU A 31 8.65 7.18 -1.14
N GLY A 32 7.93 7.94 -1.97
CA GLY A 32 7.40 9.26 -1.59
C GLY A 32 6.42 9.17 -0.41
N LEU A 33 5.54 8.18 -0.43
CA LEU A 33 4.60 7.90 0.65
C LEU A 33 5.32 7.42 1.93
N LEU A 34 6.38 6.63 1.81
CA LEU A 34 7.20 6.19 2.94
C LEU A 34 7.89 7.38 3.62
N LEU A 35 8.45 8.30 2.82
CA LEU A 35 9.02 9.54 3.33
C LEU A 35 7.96 10.39 4.03
N LEU A 36 6.76 10.52 3.45
CA LEU A 36 5.66 11.26 4.05
C LEU A 36 5.23 10.65 5.39
N ALA A 37 5.16 9.32 5.48
CA ALA A 37 4.88 8.61 6.73
C ALA A 37 5.92 8.93 7.80
N ALA A 38 7.20 8.91 7.44
CA ALA A 38 8.30 9.26 8.34
C ALA A 38 8.20 10.71 8.85
N VAL A 39 7.85 11.66 7.98
CA VAL A 39 7.65 13.08 8.35
C VAL A 39 6.52 13.22 9.36
N PHE A 40 5.35 12.63 9.12
CA PHE A 40 4.23 12.71 10.06
C PHE A 40 4.52 12.03 11.39
N ALA A 41 5.19 10.87 11.37
CA ALA A 41 5.62 10.18 12.60
C ALA A 41 6.61 11.05 13.40
N ALA A 42 7.57 11.70 12.71
CA ALA A 42 8.49 12.63 13.34
C ALA A 42 7.77 13.84 13.94
N LEU A 43 6.83 14.46 13.22
CA LEU A 43 6.03 15.59 13.72
C LEU A 43 5.22 15.20 14.97
N ALA A 44 4.59 14.02 14.98
CA ALA A 44 3.87 13.52 16.16
C ALA A 44 4.84 13.33 17.35
N TRP A 45 5.98 12.68 17.13
CA TRP A 45 6.96 12.39 18.17
C TRP A 45 7.60 13.65 18.76
N PHE A 46 8.13 14.53 17.89
CA PHE A 46 8.75 15.79 18.31
C PHE A 46 7.71 16.72 18.94
N GLY A 47 6.52 16.82 18.36
CA GLY A 47 5.45 17.65 18.90
C GLY A 47 5.01 17.23 20.30
N LEU A 48 4.83 15.92 20.54
CA LEU A 48 4.54 15.40 21.89
C LEU A 48 5.69 15.65 22.86
N ARG A 49 6.95 15.50 22.43
CA ARG A 49 8.10 15.80 23.30
C ARG A 49 8.23 17.28 23.67
N THR A 50 7.96 18.17 22.73
CA THR A 50 8.19 19.61 22.91
C THR A 50 7.00 20.31 23.59
N PHE A 51 5.78 19.96 23.20
CA PHE A 51 4.56 20.65 23.63
C PHE A 51 3.71 19.82 24.60
N SER A 52 4.13 18.59 24.91
CA SER A 52 3.46 17.70 25.86
C SER A 52 1.99 17.45 25.48
N TRP A 53 1.12 17.34 26.50
CA TRP A 53 -0.28 16.93 26.35
C TRP A 53 -1.12 17.86 25.47
N TRP A 54 -0.75 19.14 25.34
CA TRP A 54 -1.44 20.09 24.46
C TRP A 54 -1.38 19.70 22.98
N PHE A 55 -0.37 18.93 22.58
CA PHE A 55 -0.19 18.51 21.19
C PHE A 55 -0.84 17.17 20.88
N VAL A 56 -1.49 16.51 21.86
CA VAL A 56 -2.10 15.18 21.67
C VAL A 56 -3.09 15.14 20.49
N PRO A 57 -3.99 16.11 20.27
CA PRO A 57 -4.88 16.08 19.11
C PRO A 57 -4.13 16.13 17.77
N ALA A 58 -3.13 17.00 17.67
CA ALA A 58 -2.30 17.13 16.47
C ALA A 58 -1.43 15.89 16.23
N ALA A 59 -0.90 15.29 17.30
CA ALA A 59 -0.16 14.05 17.26
C ALA A 59 -1.04 12.87 16.83
N ALA A 60 -2.30 12.82 17.27
CA ALA A 60 -3.26 11.80 16.85
C ALA A 60 -3.53 11.89 15.34
N VAL A 61 -3.84 13.09 14.83
CA VAL A 61 -4.04 13.32 13.39
C VAL A 61 -2.79 12.96 12.60
N SER A 62 -1.61 13.39 13.06
CA SER A 62 -0.34 13.07 12.40
C SER A 62 -0.03 11.58 12.42
N GLY A 63 -0.30 10.90 13.54
CA GLY A 63 -0.14 9.45 13.66
C GLY A 63 -1.04 8.68 12.69
N VAL A 64 -2.32 9.07 12.57
CA VAL A 64 -3.25 8.49 11.58
C VAL A 64 -2.74 8.73 10.16
N ALA A 65 -2.31 9.95 9.84
CA ALA A 65 -1.74 10.27 8.52
C ALA A 65 -0.47 9.43 8.23
N ALA A 66 0.40 9.23 9.23
CA ALA A 66 1.59 8.39 9.09
C ALA A 66 1.23 6.93 8.81
N VAL A 67 0.25 6.37 9.52
CA VAL A 67 -0.21 4.98 9.31
C VAL A 67 -0.82 4.81 7.93
N LEU A 68 -1.68 5.73 7.49
CA LEU A 68 -2.30 5.67 6.16
C LEU A 68 -1.26 5.82 5.04
N ALA A 69 -0.30 6.73 5.18
CA ALA A 69 0.78 6.91 4.23
C ALA A 69 1.69 5.67 4.18
N LEU A 70 2.02 5.06 5.32
CA LEU A 70 2.80 3.83 5.38
C LEU A 70 2.05 2.66 4.71
N TRP A 71 0.76 2.50 5.00
CA TRP A 71 -0.06 1.47 4.37
C TRP A 71 -0.09 1.63 2.85
N ALA A 72 -0.32 2.86 2.38
CA ALA A 72 -0.30 3.17 0.95
C ALA A 72 1.09 2.95 0.34
N ALA A 73 2.17 3.28 1.05
CA ALA A 73 3.54 3.03 0.61
C ALA A 73 3.80 1.53 0.40
N LEU A 74 3.37 0.68 1.35
CA LEU A 74 3.53 -0.76 1.26
C LEU A 74 2.83 -1.31 0.02
N ILE A 75 1.57 -0.92 -0.23
CA ILE A 75 0.84 -1.33 -1.44
C ILE A 75 1.59 -0.93 -2.72
N HIS A 76 2.09 0.30 -2.79
CA HIS A 76 2.80 0.78 -3.97
C HIS A 76 4.19 0.17 -4.15
N LEU A 77 4.84 -0.26 -3.07
CA LEU A 77 6.14 -0.93 -3.12
C LEU A 77 6.01 -2.42 -3.46
N THR A 78 4.93 -3.07 -3.05
CA THR A 78 4.67 -4.49 -3.33
C THR A 78 3.86 -4.73 -4.59
N GLY A 79 3.40 -3.67 -5.26
CA GLY A 79 2.64 -3.76 -6.50
C GLY A 79 1.13 -3.97 -6.33
N GLY A 80 0.64 -4.09 -5.09
CA GLY A 80 -0.77 -4.32 -4.77
C GLY A 80 -1.30 -5.69 -5.21
N GLU A 81 -2.58 -5.96 -4.94
CA GLU A 81 -3.26 -7.07 -5.61
C GLU A 81 -3.49 -6.68 -7.06
N GLU A 82 -3.00 -7.51 -7.98
CA GLU A 82 -3.40 -7.43 -9.38
C GLU A 82 -4.84 -7.93 -9.45
N PHE A 83 -5.78 -6.99 -9.47
CA PHE A 83 -7.15 -7.30 -9.85
C PHE A 83 -7.09 -7.87 -11.26
N ASP A 84 -7.69 -9.04 -11.44
CA ASP A 84 -7.74 -9.75 -12.72
C ASP A 84 -8.59 -8.91 -13.69
N ASP A 85 -7.98 -7.88 -14.25
CA ASP A 85 -8.57 -7.04 -15.29
C ASP A 85 -8.59 -7.89 -16.57
N HIS A 86 -9.61 -8.74 -16.70
CA HIS A 86 -9.85 -9.46 -17.93
C HIS A 86 -9.88 -8.45 -19.10
N PRO A 87 -9.36 -8.81 -20.28
CA PRO A 87 -10.04 -9.86 -21.03
C PRO A 87 -9.10 -11.02 -21.33
N PHE A 88 -9.51 -12.23 -20.95
CA PHE A 88 -8.95 -13.44 -21.53
C PHE A 88 -9.31 -13.42 -23.03
N VAL A 89 -8.41 -12.88 -23.86
CA VAL A 89 -8.40 -13.01 -25.33
C VAL A 89 -6.99 -13.31 -25.80
#